data_AF-A0A093WER9-F1
#
_entry.id   AF-A0A093WER9-F1
#
_cell.length_a   1.000
_cell.length_b   1.000
_cell.length_c   1.000
_cell.angle_alpha   90.00
_cell.angle_beta   90.00
_cell.angle_gamma   90.00
#
_symmetry.space_group_name_H-M   'P 1'
#
loop_
_entity.id
_entity.type
_entity.pdbx_description
1 polymer ?
#
loop_
_entity_poly.entity_id
_entity_poly.type
_entity_poly.pdbx_seq_one_letter_code
_entity_poly.pdbx_strand_id
1 'polypeptide(L)'
;MLVMSVSSFGAELKTITKKEYLDNNIKRLEQEFDAVDTNKDGKVTPEEQKAHKARIDEARKIDQELGKLADTNKDGKISDEEREILLISMDTNKDGVVTLQEQKDYLKKLIQK
;
A
#
# COMPACT_ATOMS: atom_id res chain seq x y z
N MET A 1 -3.17 -4.19 1.76
CA MET A 1 -2.15 -4.73 2.69
C MET A 1 -0.82 -4.72 1.94
N LEU A 2 0.09 -3.82 2.32
CA LEU A 2 1.41 -3.72 1.70
C LEU A 2 2.40 -4.50 2.58
N VAL A 3 2.76 -5.71 2.14
CA VAL A 3 3.76 -6.54 2.82
C VAL A 3 5.14 -6.02 2.43
N MET A 4 5.77 -5.22 3.30
CA MET A 4 7.16 -4.83 3.13
C MET A 4 8.07 -5.93 3.71
N SER A 5 8.41 -6.92 2.88
CA SER A 5 9.46 -7.90 3.18
C SER A 5 10.84 -7.30 2.91
N VAL A 6 11.71 -7.28 3.92
CA VAL A 6 13.06 -6.67 3.88
C VAL A 6 14.12 -7.61 3.27
N SER A 7 13.73 -8.61 2.47
CA SER A 7 14.62 -9.73 2.11
C SER A 7 15.31 -9.64 0.73
N SER A 8 15.50 -8.47 0.11
CA SER A 8 16.05 -8.42 -1.26
C SER A 8 17.19 -7.44 -1.56
N PHE A 9 17.89 -6.91 -0.55
CA PHE A 9 19.15 -6.16 -0.78
C PHE A 9 20.36 -7.10 -1.04
N GLY A 10 20.17 -8.09 -1.92
CA GLY A 10 21.18 -9.07 -2.31
C GLY A 10 20.99 -9.62 -3.72
N ALA A 11 20.29 -8.89 -4.60
CA ALA A 11 20.18 -9.29 -5.99
C ALA A 11 21.52 -9.01 -6.70
N GLU A 12 22.33 -10.06 -6.86
CA GLU A 12 23.44 -10.06 -7.82
C GLU A 12 22.93 -9.52 -9.16
N LEU A 13 23.54 -8.43 -9.66
CA LEU A 13 23.20 -7.86 -10.95
C LEU A 13 23.64 -8.84 -12.05
N LYS A 14 22.77 -9.81 -12.36
CA LYS A 14 22.97 -10.76 -13.45
C LYS A 14 22.71 -10.05 -14.78
N THR A 15 23.50 -10.40 -15.80
CA THR A 15 23.23 -9.95 -17.16
C THR A 15 21.90 -10.52 -17.62
N ILE A 16 20.91 -9.66 -17.76
CA ILE A 16 19.61 -10.02 -18.34
C ILE A 16 19.63 -9.77 -19.85
N THR A 17 18.99 -10.65 -20.60
CA THR A 17 18.76 -10.43 -22.03
C THR A 17 17.66 -9.41 -22.25
N LYS A 18 17.63 -8.78 -23.43
CA LYS A 18 16.54 -7.87 -23.83
C LYS A 18 15.17 -8.56 -23.75
N LYS A 19 15.11 -9.86 -24.07
CA LYS A 19 13.89 -10.66 -23.99
C LYS A 19 13.40 -10.80 -22.55
N GLU A 20 14.27 -11.21 -21.63
CA GLU A 20 13.91 -11.35 -20.21
C GLU A 20 13.47 -10.02 -19.60
N TYR A 21 14.11 -8.91 -19.96
CA TYR A 21 13.67 -7.57 -19.53
C TYR A 21 12.25 -7.25 -19.98
N LEU A 22 11.92 -7.53 -21.25
CA LEU A 22 10.59 -7.29 -21.79
C LEU A 22 9.56 -8.23 -21.14
N ASP A 23 9.85 -9.52 -21.03
CA ASP A 23 8.95 -10.52 -20.45
C ASP A 23 8.62 -10.20 -18.99
N ASN A 24 9.63 -9.79 -18.19
CA ASN A 24 9.42 -9.37 -16.80
C ASN A 24 8.55 -8.11 -16.70
N ASN A 25 8.76 -7.14 -17.59
CA ASN A 25 7.93 -5.94 -17.63
C ASN A 25 6.51 -6.24 -18.09
N ILE A 26 6.32 -7.10 -19.08
CA ILE A 26 5.00 -7.52 -19.57
C ILE A 26 4.21 -8.17 -18.44
N LYS A 27 4.80 -9.13 -17.72
CA LYS A 27 4.13 -9.77 -16.57
C LYS A 27 3.70 -8.75 -15.51
N ARG A 28 4.54 -7.77 -15.20
CA ARG A 28 4.21 -6.70 -14.25
C ARG A 28 3.06 -5.83 -14.76
N LEU A 29 3.07 -5.49 -16.05
CA LEU A 29 2.02 -4.69 -16.68
C LEU A 29 0.69 -5.45 -16.77
N GLU A 30 0.72 -6.77 -17.01
CA GLU A 30 -0.47 -7.63 -16.96
C GLU A 30 -1.11 -7.62 -15.57
N GLN A 31 -0.30 -7.78 -14.51
CA GLN A 31 -0.78 -7.70 -13.14
C GLN A 31 -1.38 -6.33 -12.79
N GLU A 32 -0.75 -5.25 -13.26
CA GLU A 32 -1.28 -3.90 -13.09
C GLU A 32 -2.58 -3.71 -13.86
N PHE A 33 -2.68 -4.26 -15.08
CA PHE A 33 -3.89 -4.21 -15.89
C PHE A 33 -5.04 -4.94 -15.22
N ASP A 34 -4.82 -6.18 -14.78
CA ASP A 34 -5.79 -7.01 -14.05
C ASP A 34 -6.26 -6.36 -12.73
N ALA A 35 -5.45 -5.49 -12.12
CA ALA A 35 -5.82 -4.75 -10.93
C ALA A 35 -6.74 -3.54 -11.21
N VAL A 36 -6.80 -3.09 -12.46
CA VAL A 36 -7.68 -2.00 -12.92
C VAL A 36 -8.92 -2.58 -13.58
N ASP A 37 -8.75 -3.51 -14.53
CA ASP A 37 -9.79 -4.28 -15.20
C ASP A 37 -10.48 -5.22 -14.21
N THR A 38 -11.46 -4.65 -13.49
CA THR A 38 -12.11 -5.32 -12.37
C THR A 38 -13.13 -6.33 -12.89
N ASN A 39 -13.72 -6.07 -14.06
CA ASN A 39 -14.68 -6.95 -14.70
C ASN A 39 -14.02 -8.06 -15.56
N LYS A 40 -12.70 -7.99 -15.78
CA LYS A 40 -11.89 -8.94 -16.54
C LYS A 40 -12.35 -9.09 -17.99
N ASP A 41 -12.84 -8.02 -18.59
CA ASP A 41 -13.30 -8.02 -19.98
C ASP A 41 -12.17 -7.75 -20.99
N GLY A 42 -10.95 -7.55 -20.50
CA GLY A 42 -9.75 -7.27 -21.30
C GLY A 42 -9.66 -5.80 -21.72
N LYS A 43 -10.49 -4.92 -21.15
CA LYS A 43 -10.49 -3.48 -21.39
C LYS A 43 -10.52 -2.77 -20.05
N VAL A 44 -9.97 -1.57 -20.06
CA VAL A 44 -10.04 -0.68 -18.91
C VAL A 44 -10.96 0.46 -19.27
N THR A 45 -12.13 0.48 -18.64
CA THR A 45 -13.12 1.55 -18.84
C THR A 45 -12.74 2.82 -18.06
N PRO A 46 -13.20 4.01 -18.48
CA PRO A 46 -13.03 5.24 -17.70
C PRO A 46 -13.55 5.11 -16.27
N GLU A 47 -14.64 4.36 -16.08
CA GLU A 47 -15.25 4.06 -14.79
C GLU A 47 -14.30 3.24 -13.91
N GLU A 48 -13.66 2.19 -14.45
CA GLU A 48 -12.69 1.37 -13.74
C GLU A 48 -11.42 2.14 -13.40
N GLN A 49 -10.91 2.97 -14.31
CA GLN A 49 -9.79 3.86 -14.00
C GLN A 49 -10.15 4.83 -12.89
N LYS A 50 -11.35 5.42 -12.92
CA LYS A 50 -11.81 6.34 -11.90
C LYS A 50 -11.96 5.64 -10.55
N ALA A 51 -12.51 4.43 -10.53
CA ALA A 51 -12.62 3.63 -9.32
C ALA A 51 -11.24 3.26 -8.76
N HIS A 52 -10.31 2.82 -9.61
CA HIS A 52 -8.95 2.50 -9.20
C HIS A 52 -8.23 3.73 -8.64
N LYS A 53 -8.33 4.89 -9.33
CA LYS A 53 -7.77 6.15 -8.86
C LYS A 53 -8.36 6.59 -7.51
N ALA A 54 -9.68 6.47 -7.34
CA ALA A 54 -10.34 6.79 -6.09
C ALA A 54 -9.82 5.92 -4.92
N ARG A 55 -9.62 4.62 -5.16
CA ARG A 55 -9.01 3.72 -4.15
C ARG A 55 -7.60 4.15 -3.77
N ILE A 56 -6.76 4.50 -4.74
CA ILE A 56 -5.39 4.98 -4.50
C ILE A 56 -5.41 6.31 -3.73
N ASP A 57 -6.28 7.24 -4.13
CA ASP A 57 -6.38 8.55 -3.49
C ASP A 57 -6.89 8.43 -2.03
N GLU A 58 -7.83 7.52 -1.76
CA GLU A 58 -8.25 7.19 -0.39
C GLU A 58 -7.10 6.59 0.43
N ALA A 59 -6.40 5.60 -0.11
CA ALA A 59 -5.26 4.98 0.57
C ALA A 59 -4.17 6.00 0.90
N ARG A 60 -3.85 6.90 -0.05
CA ARG A 60 -2.85 7.96 0.16
C ARG A 60 -3.27 8.92 1.28
N LYS A 61 -4.54 9.29 1.37
CA LYS A 61 -5.04 10.15 2.45
C LYS A 61 -4.92 9.46 3.80
N ILE A 62 -5.27 8.17 3.87
CA ILE A 62 -5.13 7.37 5.09
C ILE A 62 -3.66 7.32 5.53
N ASP A 63 -2.75 6.99 4.61
CA ASP A 63 -1.31 6.93 4.91
C ASP A 63 -0.75 8.28 5.37
N GLN A 64 -1.21 9.39 4.77
CA GLN A 64 -0.80 10.73 5.20
C GLN A 64 -1.28 11.08 6.60
N GLU A 65 -2.54 10.79 6.94
CA GLU A 65 -3.08 11.06 8.27
C GLU A 65 -2.43 10.13 9.32
N LEU A 66 -2.23 8.86 8.99
CA LEU A 66 -1.51 7.92 9.85
C LEU A 66 -0.05 8.34 10.07
N GLY A 67 0.64 8.79 9.02
CA GLY A 67 2.01 9.27 9.13
C GLY A 67 2.14 10.49 10.06
N LYS A 68 1.22 11.44 9.99
CA LYS A 68 1.17 12.58 10.93
C LYS A 68 0.89 12.16 12.37
N LEU A 69 0.11 11.09 12.57
CA LEU A 69 -0.19 10.56 13.90
C LEU A 69 0.98 9.74 14.45
N ALA A 70 1.74 9.08 13.58
CA ALA A 70 2.92 8.30 13.94
C ALA A 70 4.06 9.20 14.42
N ASP A 71 4.32 10.29 13.69
CA ASP A 71 5.36 11.29 13.98
C ASP A 71 5.01 12.11 15.24
N THR A 72 5.13 11.46 16.39
CA THR A 72 4.77 12.00 17.70
C THR A 72 5.79 13.04 18.13
N ASN A 73 7.06 12.81 17.80
CA ASN A 73 8.16 13.72 18.11
C ASN A 73 8.26 14.91 17.14
N LYS A 74 7.52 14.88 16.02
CA LYS A 74 7.46 15.93 14.98
C LYS A 74 8.79 16.20 14.31
N ASP A 75 9.66 15.20 14.25
CA ASP A 75 10.96 15.30 13.59
C ASP A 75 10.86 15.11 12.06
N GLY A 76 9.66 14.80 11.55
CA GLY A 76 9.36 14.62 10.14
C GLY A 76 9.75 13.24 9.62
N LYS A 77 10.18 12.31 10.49
CA LYS A 77 10.45 10.91 10.20
C LYS A 77 9.52 10.05 11.06
N ILE A 78 9.36 8.80 10.63
CA ILE A 78 8.66 7.80 11.44
C ILE A 78 9.74 6.83 11.88
N SER A 79 10.08 6.85 13.16
CA SER A 79 10.97 5.86 13.77
C SER A 79 10.29 4.49 13.84
N ASP A 80 11.08 3.42 13.98
CA ASP A 80 10.54 2.06 14.09
C ASP A 80 9.67 1.92 15.35
N GLU A 81 10.04 2.59 16.44
CA GLU A 81 9.27 2.62 17.69
C GLU A 81 7.92 3.34 17.51
N GLU A 82 7.90 4.50 16.84
CA GLU A 82 6.66 5.23 16.55
C GLU A 82 5.73 4.44 15.64
N ARG A 83 6.30 3.76 14.66
CA ARG A 83 5.56 2.87 13.77
C ARG A 83 4.94 1.70 14.53
N GLU A 84 5.70 1.08 15.44
CA GLU A 84 5.22 -0.04 16.25
C GLU A 84 4.09 0.38 17.18
N ILE A 85 4.23 1.52 17.87
CA ILE A 85 3.17 2.10 18.72
C ILE A 85 1.90 2.33 17.89
N LEU A 86 2.04 2.89 16.69
CA LEU A 86 0.90 3.12 15.81
C LEU A 86 0.25 1.80 15.38
N LEU A 87 1.02 0.80 14.96
CA LEU A 87 0.52 -0.52 14.57
C LEU A 87 -0.26 -1.20 15.71
N ILE A 88 0.29 -1.20 16.92
CA ILE A 88 -0.38 -1.75 18.12
C ILE A 88 -1.68 -0.99 18.42
N SER A 89 -1.70 0.33 18.21
CA SER A 89 -2.89 1.15 18.46
C SER A 89 -4.01 0.91 17.44
N MET A 90 -3.65 0.52 16.20
CA MET A 90 -4.57 0.27 15.10
C MET A 90 -5.10 -1.17 15.08
N ASP A 91 -4.26 -2.15 15.44
CA ASP A 91 -4.59 -3.58 15.52
C ASP A 91 -5.59 -3.82 16.67
N THR A 92 -6.86 -3.56 16.36
CA THR A 92 -7.94 -3.56 17.34
C THR A 92 -8.35 -4.99 17.68
N ASN A 93 -8.28 -5.90 16.71
CA ASN A 93 -8.62 -7.31 16.91
C ASN A 93 -7.45 -8.14 17.46
N LYS A 94 -6.24 -7.56 17.52
CA LYS A 94 -4.99 -8.17 18.04
C LYS A 94 -4.61 -9.44 17.29
N ASP A 95 -4.90 -9.51 16.00
CA ASP A 95 -4.52 -10.63 15.16
C ASP A 95 -3.08 -10.47 14.61
N GLY A 96 -2.41 -9.36 14.93
CA GLY A 96 -1.05 -9.05 14.48
C GLY A 96 -1.01 -8.45 13.08
N VAL A 97 -2.17 -8.13 12.50
CA VAL A 97 -2.34 -7.67 11.13
C VAL A 97 -3.20 -6.42 11.08
N VAL A 98 -2.61 -5.28 10.70
CA VAL A 98 -3.39 -4.07 10.45
C VAL A 98 -3.95 -4.06 9.02
N THR A 99 -5.27 -4.17 8.91
CA THR A 99 -6.01 -4.07 7.65
C THR A 99 -6.38 -2.63 7.27
N LEU A 100 -6.71 -2.38 6.00
CA LEU A 100 -7.20 -1.06 5.55
C LEU A 100 -8.48 -0.66 6.29
N GLN A 101 -9.30 -1.64 6.68
CA GLN A 101 -10.52 -1.40 7.41
C GLN A 101 -10.22 -0.88 8.82
N GLU A 102 -9.27 -1.49 9.52
CA GLU A 102 -8.86 -1.05 10.86
C GLU A 102 -8.18 0.32 10.84
N GLN A 103 -7.39 0.63 9.81
CA GLN A 103 -6.86 1.99 9.61
C GLN A 103 -8.00 3.01 9.46
N LYS A 104 -9.01 2.70 8.64
CA LYS A 104 -10.20 3.55 8.45
C LYS A 104 -10.98 3.71 9.76
N ASP A 105 -11.17 2.64 10.51
CA ASP A 105 -11.91 2.65 11.77
C ASP A 105 -11.17 3.43 12.86
N TYR A 106 -9.84 3.29 12.92
CA TYR A 106 -8.98 4.07 13.80
C TYR A 106 -9.06 5.58 13.49
N LEU A 107 -8.91 5.96 12.22
CA LEU A 107 -9.05 7.35 11.79
C LEU A 107 -10.46 7.92 12.07
N LYS A 108 -11.50 7.13 11.82
CA LYS A 108 -12.89 7.53 12.12
C LYS A 108 -13.08 7.78 13.61
N LYS A 109 -12.52 6.93 14.47
CA LYS A 109 -12.55 7.09 15.93
C LYS A 109 -11.83 8.35 16.40
N LEU A 110 -10.77 8.78 15.70
CA LEU A 110 -10.06 10.01 16.00
C LEU A 110 -10.81 11.28 15.56
N ILE A 111 -11.49 11.24 14.41
CA ILE A 111 -12.26 12.38 13.88
C ILE A 111 -13.62 12.56 14.60
N GLN A 112 -14.23 11.47 15.08
CA GLN A 112 -15.51 11.52 15.82
C GLN A 112 -15.39 11.89 17.31
N LYS A 113 -14.20 12.31 17.76
CA LYS A 113 -13.96 12.73 19.14
C LYS A 113 -14.10 14.24 19.29
#